data_AF-A0A2D6X7N1-F1
#
_entry.id   AF-A0A2D6X7N1-F1
#
_cell.length_a   1.000
_cell.length_b   1.000
_cell.length_c   1.000
_cell.angle_alpha   90.00
_cell.angle_beta   90.00
_cell.angle_gamma   90.00
#
_symmetry.space_group_name_H-M   'P 1'
#
loop_
_entity.id
_entity.type
_entity.pdbx_description
1 polymer ?
#
loop_
_entity_poly.entity_id
_entity_poly.type
_entity_poly.pdbx_seq_one_letter_code
_entity_poly.pdbx_strand_id
1 'polypeptide(L)'
;MFLLNLLLMVAPPAQAETGQFTILGQHECAPFEGVLFNKQAISEVLSGYDRFQYACDNVVKYELSKQAELHRYDIETLKIEHKALTQEYDLFIEHKDKEIQALVKSLKKTSPRNKTWWFVGGLVVGSAATYGAYRVFDER
;
A
#
# COMPACT_ATOMS: atom_id res chain seq x y z
N MET A 1 -72.44 15.12 13.81
CA MET A 1 -71.51 15.50 12.73
C MET A 1 -71.51 17.00 12.43
N PHE A 2 -72.65 17.69 12.44
CA PHE A 2 -72.74 19.15 12.20
C PHE A 2 -72.00 20.04 13.23
N LEU A 3 -72.04 19.67 14.52
CA LEU A 3 -71.37 20.44 15.59
C LEU A 3 -69.84 20.43 15.51
N LEU A 4 -69.24 19.37 14.95
CA LEU A 4 -67.78 19.24 14.83
C LEU A 4 -67.22 20.15 13.72
N ASN A 5 -67.93 20.27 12.60
CA ASN A 5 -67.57 21.18 11.51
C ASN A 5 -67.73 22.65 11.89
N LEU A 6 -68.71 22.97 12.74
CA LEU A 6 -68.88 24.33 13.25
C LEU A 6 -67.74 24.73 14.21
N LEU A 7 -67.23 23.79 15.00
CA LEU A 7 -66.10 24.02 15.92
C LEU A 7 -64.78 24.29 15.18
N LEU A 8 -64.56 23.63 14.04
CA LEU A 8 -63.37 23.83 13.21
C LEU A 8 -63.34 25.19 12.49
N MET A 9 -64.49 25.82 12.26
CA MET A 9 -64.56 27.15 11.62
C MET A 9 -64.38 28.34 12.56
N VAL A 10 -64.46 28.13 13.88
CA VAL A 10 -64.31 29.20 14.90
C VAL A 10 -62.91 29.20 15.53
N ALA A 11 -62.05 28.25 15.17
CA ALA A 11 -60.68 28.23 15.67
C ALA A 11 -59.91 29.46 15.15
N PRO A 12 -59.36 30.32 16.03
CA PRO A 12 -58.50 31.42 15.59
C PRO A 12 -57.26 30.85 14.87
N PRO A 13 -56.77 31.52 13.81
CA PRO A 13 -55.55 31.09 13.14
C PRO A 13 -54.41 31.13 14.16
N ALA A 14 -53.86 29.96 14.49
CA ALA A 14 -52.64 29.87 15.28
C ALA A 14 -51.51 30.44 14.41
N GLN A 15 -51.13 31.69 14.65
CA GLN A 15 -49.88 32.21 14.11
C GLN A 15 -48.74 31.50 14.82
N ALA A 16 -48.04 30.65 14.07
CA ALA A 16 -46.79 30.08 14.54
C ALA A 16 -45.76 31.21 14.66
N GLU A 17 -45.23 31.41 15.86
CA GLU A 17 -44.04 32.25 16.06
C GLU A 17 -42.91 31.72 15.18
N THR A 18 -42.35 32.58 14.34
CA THR A 18 -41.22 32.23 13.49
C THR A 18 -39.93 32.19 14.31
N GLY A 19 -38.98 31.36 13.90
CA GLY A 19 -37.65 31.34 14.50
C GLY A 19 -36.96 32.70 14.32
N GLN A 20 -36.57 33.34 15.42
CA GLN A 20 -35.87 34.62 15.42
C GLN A 20 -34.59 34.51 16.24
N PHE A 21 -33.57 35.27 15.81
CA PHE A 21 -32.35 35.44 16.56
C PHE A 21 -31.97 36.92 16.66
N THR A 22 -31.27 37.29 17.72
CA THR A 22 -30.66 38.60 17.87
C THR A 22 -29.22 38.44 18.33
N ILE A 23 -28.34 39.36 17.91
CA ILE A 23 -26.96 39.42 18.35
C ILE A 23 -26.88 40.49 19.43
N LEU A 24 -26.38 40.14 20.61
CA LEU A 24 -26.14 41.08 21.70
C LEU A 24 -24.66 41.40 21.82
N GLY A 25 -24.36 42.69 21.91
CA GLY A 25 -23.02 43.20 22.25
C GLY A 25 -22.71 43.10 23.75
N GLN A 26 -21.45 43.35 24.11
CA GLN A 26 -21.06 43.41 25.54
C GLN A 26 -21.80 44.53 26.27
N HIS A 27 -22.35 44.23 27.45
CA HIS A 27 -23.14 45.15 28.29
C HIS A 27 -24.52 45.56 27.74
N GLU A 28 -25.03 44.87 26.72
CA GLU A 28 -26.47 44.92 26.40
C GLU A 28 -27.25 44.03 27.41
N CYS A 29 -28.54 43.72 27.22
CA CYS A 29 -29.39 42.99 28.20
C CYS A 29 -28.87 41.62 28.69
N ALA A 30 -27.67 41.19 28.28
CA ALA A 30 -26.92 40.04 28.79
C ALA A 30 -25.47 40.43 29.17
N PRO A 31 -24.88 39.80 30.20
CA PRO A 31 -23.53 40.12 30.70
C PRO A 31 -22.37 39.68 29.78
N PHE A 32 -22.67 39.02 28.66
CA PHE A 32 -21.69 38.56 27.68
C PHE A 32 -22.24 38.74 26.25
N GLU A 33 -21.32 38.91 25.29
CA GLU A 33 -21.65 38.97 23.86
C GLU A 33 -22.11 37.59 23.37
N GLY A 34 -23.18 37.55 22.58
CA GLY A 34 -23.71 36.28 22.08
C GLY A 34 -24.94 36.40 21.21
N VAL A 35 -25.37 35.27 20.66
CA VAL A 35 -26.59 35.16 19.85
C VAL A 35 -27.70 34.57 20.71
N LEU A 36 -28.80 35.31 20.86
CA LEU A 36 -30.00 34.84 21.54
C LEU A 36 -31.01 34.34 20.53
N PHE A 37 -31.45 33.10 20.73
CA PHE A 37 -32.51 32.46 19.96
C PHE A 37 -33.81 32.48 20.77
N ASN A 38 -34.93 32.72 20.09
CA ASN A 38 -36.22 32.42 20.70
C ASN A 38 -36.43 30.89 20.79
N LYS A 39 -37.42 30.47 21.56
CA LYS A 39 -37.69 29.04 21.82
C LYS A 39 -37.91 28.24 20.52
N GLN A 40 -38.46 28.88 19.48
CA GLN A 40 -38.76 28.23 18.22
C GLN A 40 -37.49 28.05 17.39
N ALA A 41 -36.63 29.08 17.31
CA ALA A 41 -35.34 28.99 16.62
C ALA A 41 -34.41 27.95 17.26
N ILE A 42 -34.31 27.91 18.60
CA ILE A 42 -33.46 26.89 19.26
C ILE A 42 -34.02 25.48 19.07
N SER A 43 -35.34 25.30 19.02
CA SER A 43 -35.97 24.00 18.75
C SER A 43 -35.66 23.49 17.33
N GLU A 44 -35.63 24.39 16.36
CA GLU A 44 -35.27 24.08 14.97
C GLU A 44 -33.81 23.64 14.89
N VAL A 45 -32.90 24.42 15.49
CA VAL A 45 -31.46 24.09 15.55
C VAL A 45 -31.23 22.75 16.24
N LEU A 46 -31.84 22.52 17.41
CA LEU A 46 -31.69 21.26 18.16
C LEU A 46 -32.26 20.07 17.39
N SER A 47 -33.42 20.22 16.75
CA SER A 47 -34.03 19.15 15.96
C SER A 47 -33.29 18.84 14.64
N GLY A 48 -32.49 19.79 14.15
CA GLY A 48 -31.59 19.63 13.01
C GLY A 48 -30.24 19.05 13.40
N TYR A 49 -29.74 19.38 14.60
CA TYR A 49 -28.40 19.04 15.07
C TYR A 49 -28.09 17.55 14.97
N ASP A 50 -28.97 16.69 15.52
CA ASP A 50 -28.78 15.24 15.48
C ASP A 50 -28.66 14.72 14.04
N ARG A 51 -29.49 15.25 13.12
CA ARG A 51 -29.47 14.86 11.70
C ARG A 51 -28.15 15.26 11.03
N PHE A 52 -27.63 16.46 11.33
CA PHE A 52 -26.36 16.91 10.76
C PHE A 52 -25.18 16.12 11.33
N GLN A 53 -25.20 15.77 12.62
CA GLN A 53 -24.16 14.97 13.24
C GLN A 53 -24.03 13.61 12.55
N TYR A 54 -25.15 12.89 12.39
CA TYR A 54 -25.14 11.61 11.68
C TYR A 54 -24.72 11.72 10.22
N ALA A 55 -25.15 12.77 9.52
CA ALA A 55 -24.75 13.00 8.13
C ALA A 55 -23.24 13.24 7.99
N CYS A 56 -22.66 14.09 8.85
CA CYS A 56 -21.23 14.35 8.88
C CYS A 56 -20.44 13.08 9.21
N ASP A 57 -20.85 12.34 10.25
CA ASP A 57 -20.20 11.09 10.65
C ASP A 57 -20.22 10.04 9.54
N ASN A 58 -21.33 9.94 8.81
CA ASN A 58 -21.45 8.99 7.71
C ASN A 58 -20.53 9.35 6.55
N VAL A 59 -20.40 10.64 6.20
CA VAL A 59 -19.46 11.09 5.15
C VAL A 59 -18.03 10.79 5.57
N VAL A 60 -17.66 11.12 6.81
CA VAL A 60 -16.31 10.84 7.33
C VAL A 60 -16.02 9.34 7.31
N LYS A 61 -16.94 8.51 7.79
CA LYS A 61 -16.80 7.04 7.77
C LYS A 61 -16.68 6.49 6.36
N TYR A 62 -17.44 7.02 5.42
CA TYR A 62 -17.39 6.60 4.02
C TYR A 62 -16.04 6.92 3.38
N GLU A 63 -15.51 8.14 3.58
CA GLU A 63 -14.21 8.51 3.02
C GLU A 63 -13.06 7.74 3.67
N LEU A 64 -13.12 7.52 5.00
CA LEU A 64 -12.14 6.70 5.71
C LEU A 64 -12.16 5.25 5.24
N SER A 65 -13.34 4.65 5.07
CA SER A 65 -13.43 3.26 4.60
C SER A 65 -12.93 3.11 3.17
N LYS A 66 -13.26 4.07 2.29
CA LYS A 66 -12.73 4.11 0.93
C LYS A 66 -11.20 4.18 0.90
N GLN A 67 -10.60 5.07 1.69
CA GLN A 67 -9.14 5.17 1.79
C GLN A 67 -8.50 3.90 2.35
N ALA A 68 -9.11 3.29 3.37
CA ALA A 68 -8.64 2.04 3.95
C ALA A 68 -8.66 0.89 2.94
N GLU A 69 -9.72 0.77 2.14
CA GLU A 69 -9.85 -0.26 1.10
C GLU A 69 -8.84 -0.04 -0.03
N LEU A 70 -8.62 1.20 -0.47
CA LEU A 70 -7.60 1.53 -1.48
C LEU A 70 -6.20 1.17 -0.99
N HIS A 71 -5.84 1.56 0.24
CA HIS A 71 -4.55 1.19 0.80
C HIS A 71 -4.39 -0.32 1.01
N ARG A 72 -5.45 -1.03 1.40
CA ARG A 72 -5.40 -2.49 1.50
C ARG A 72 -5.12 -3.11 0.13
N TYR A 73 -5.81 -2.65 -0.91
CA TYR A 73 -5.60 -3.09 -2.29
C TYR A 73 -4.18 -2.83 -2.77
N ASP A 74 -3.62 -1.65 -2.51
CA ASP A 74 -2.24 -1.30 -2.89
C ASP A 74 -1.23 -2.23 -2.19
N ILE A 75 -1.41 -2.49 -0.89
CA ILE A 75 -0.55 -3.40 -0.13
C ILE A 75 -0.65 -4.83 -0.66
N GLU A 76 -1.85 -5.31 -0.95
CA GLU A 76 -2.05 -6.65 -1.50
C GLU A 76 -1.39 -6.78 -2.88
N THR A 77 -1.54 -5.77 -3.74
CA THR A 77 -0.92 -5.72 -5.06
C THR A 77 0.60 -5.74 -4.95
N LEU A 78 1.18 -4.88 -4.12
CA LEU A 78 2.63 -4.82 -3.90
C LEU A 78 3.18 -6.15 -3.36
N LYS A 79 2.42 -6.81 -2.48
CA LYS A 79 2.78 -8.13 -1.95
C LYS A 79 2.74 -9.22 -3.03
N ILE A 80 1.75 -9.19 -3.93
CA ILE A 80 1.66 -10.11 -5.07
C ILE A 80 2.84 -9.89 -6.01
N GLU A 81 3.13 -8.64 -6.38
CA GLU A 81 4.26 -8.28 -7.24
C GLU A 81 5.59 -8.74 -6.64
N HIS A 82 5.82 -8.45 -5.36
CA HIS A 82 7.04 -8.89 -4.67
C HIS A 82 7.17 -10.41 -4.64
N LYS A 83 6.06 -11.13 -4.38
CA LYS A 83 6.07 -12.60 -4.38
C LYS A 83 6.36 -13.15 -5.76
N ALA A 84 5.73 -12.62 -6.81
CA ALA A 84 5.96 -13.03 -8.19
C ALA A 84 7.44 -12.80 -8.57
N LEU A 85 7.98 -11.62 -8.27
CA LEU A 85 9.38 -11.30 -8.56
C LEU A 85 10.35 -12.22 -7.80
N THR A 86 10.08 -12.51 -6.52
CA THR A 86 10.89 -13.46 -5.74
C THR A 86 10.88 -14.85 -6.36
N GLN A 87 9.71 -15.34 -6.77
CA GLN A 87 9.56 -16.64 -7.44
C GLN A 87 10.30 -16.68 -8.78
N GLU A 88 10.27 -15.60 -9.57
CA GLU A 88 11.04 -15.51 -10.81
C GLU A 88 12.55 -15.57 -10.55
N TYR A 89 13.04 -14.85 -9.54
CA TYR A 89 14.46 -14.91 -9.16
C TYR A 89 14.87 -16.30 -8.67
N ASP A 90 14.05 -16.96 -7.84
CA ASP A 90 14.33 -18.31 -7.37
C ASP A 90 14.41 -19.31 -8.53
N LEU A 91 13.47 -19.25 -9.47
CA LEU A 91 13.48 -20.07 -10.69
C LEU A 91 14.71 -19.78 -11.55
N PHE A 92 15.10 -18.51 -11.68
CA PHE A 92 16.28 -18.11 -12.44
C PHE A 92 17.57 -18.65 -11.80
N ILE A 93 17.69 -18.57 -10.47
CA ILE A 93 18.81 -19.13 -9.71
C ILE A 93 18.86 -20.65 -9.88
N GLU A 94 17.73 -21.35 -9.74
CA GLU A 94 17.65 -22.79 -9.92
C GLU A 94 18.08 -23.20 -11.35
N HIS A 95 17.65 -22.44 -12.36
CA HIS A 95 18.05 -22.66 -13.74
C HIS A 95 19.56 -22.46 -13.94
N LYS A 96 20.12 -21.38 -13.38
CA LYS A 96 21.57 -21.11 -13.42
C LYS A 96 22.38 -22.20 -12.71
N ASP A 97 21.92 -22.70 -11.58
CA ASP A 97 22.59 -23.80 -10.87
C ASP A 97 22.58 -25.10 -11.68
N LYS A 98 21.47 -25.38 -12.38
CA LYS A 98 21.39 -26.53 -13.29
C LYS A 98 22.35 -26.38 -14.48
N GLU A 99 22.44 -25.19 -15.07
CA GLU A 99 23.42 -24.89 -16.12
C GLU A 99 24.84 -25.10 -15.60
N ILE A 100 25.20 -24.53 -14.44
CA ILE A 100 26.52 -24.67 -13.83
C ILE A 100 26.84 -26.15 -13.58
N GLN A 101 25.92 -26.93 -13.01
CA GLN A 101 26.13 -28.36 -12.79
C GLN A 101 26.31 -29.13 -14.10
N ALA A 102 25.56 -28.78 -15.15
CA ALA A 102 25.70 -29.39 -16.47
C ALA A 102 27.07 -29.04 -17.09
N LEU A 103 27.52 -27.78 -16.99
CA LEU A 103 28.83 -27.34 -17.45
C LEU A 103 29.97 -28.00 -16.66
N VAL A 104 29.85 -28.09 -15.33
CA VAL A 104 30.83 -28.79 -14.48
C VAL A 104 30.89 -30.27 -14.83
N LYS A 105 29.74 -30.91 -15.07
CA LYS A 105 29.67 -32.32 -15.46
C LYS A 105 30.26 -32.56 -16.85
N SER A 106 30.03 -31.67 -17.81
CA SER A 106 30.63 -31.76 -19.14
C SER A 106 32.13 -31.49 -19.08
N LEU A 107 32.59 -30.50 -18.32
CA LEU A 107 34.02 -30.26 -18.04
C LEU A 107 34.66 -31.44 -17.33
N LYS A 108 34.00 -32.10 -16.37
CA LYS A 108 34.52 -33.29 -15.70
C LYS A 108 34.55 -34.52 -16.62
N LYS A 109 33.61 -34.63 -17.56
CA LYS A 109 33.54 -35.71 -18.56
C LYS A 109 34.57 -35.51 -19.68
N THR A 110 34.83 -34.27 -20.07
CA THR A 110 35.87 -33.88 -21.03
C THR A 110 37.24 -33.76 -20.37
N SER A 111 37.30 -33.54 -19.05
CA SER A 111 38.54 -33.50 -18.29
C SER A 111 39.23 -34.86 -18.42
N PRO A 112 40.36 -34.93 -19.11
CA PRO A 112 41.01 -36.18 -19.43
C PRO A 112 41.27 -36.96 -18.13
N ARG A 113 40.79 -38.21 -18.03
CA ARG A 113 41.21 -39.15 -16.95
C ARG A 113 42.73 -39.35 -16.92
N ASN A 114 43.39 -38.94 -18.00
CA ASN A 114 44.80 -38.80 -18.24
C ASN A 114 45.37 -37.40 -17.94
N LYS A 115 44.73 -36.52 -17.14
CA LYS A 115 45.29 -35.22 -16.73
C LYS A 115 46.68 -35.38 -16.10
N THR A 116 46.84 -36.39 -15.25
CA THR A 116 48.14 -36.77 -14.69
C THR A 116 49.11 -37.24 -15.76
N TRP A 117 48.63 -37.96 -16.78
CA TRP A 117 49.43 -38.44 -17.90
C TRP A 117 49.90 -37.31 -18.83
N TRP A 118 49.06 -36.31 -19.08
CA TRP A 118 49.43 -35.09 -19.81
C TRP A 118 50.44 -34.24 -19.02
N PHE A 119 50.27 -34.15 -17.69
CA PHE A 119 51.21 -33.46 -16.82
C PHE A 119 52.58 -34.15 -16.78
N VAL A 120 52.60 -35.49 -16.59
CA VAL A 120 53.83 -36.29 -16.63
C VAL A 120 54.47 -36.25 -18.01
N GLY A 121 53.67 -36.34 -19.08
CA GLY A 121 54.15 -36.20 -20.45
C GLY A 121 54.83 -34.84 -20.70
N GLY A 122 54.23 -33.75 -20.23
CA GLY A 122 54.82 -32.41 -20.33
C GLY A 122 56.14 -32.28 -19.57
N LEU A 123 56.25 -32.86 -18.37
CA LEU A 123 57.47 -32.82 -17.56
C LEU A 123 58.62 -33.62 -18.20
N VAL A 124 58.32 -34.80 -18.76
CA VAL A 124 59.30 -35.65 -19.45
C VAL A 124 59.80 -34.98 -20.73
N VAL A 125 58.89 -34.44 -21.56
CA VAL A 125 59.26 -33.74 -22.80
C VAL A 125 60.07 -32.48 -22.50
N GLY A 126 59.68 -31.69 -21.49
CA GLY A 126 60.43 -30.52 -21.06
C GLY A 126 61.85 -30.87 -20.61
N SER A 127 62.00 -31.92 -19.80
CA SER A 127 63.30 -32.38 -19.32
C SER A 127 64.20 -32.88 -20.46
N ALA A 128 63.64 -33.63 -21.41
CA ALA A 128 64.37 -34.09 -22.59
C ALA A 128 64.78 -32.92 -23.51
N ALA A 129 63.92 -31.92 -23.67
CA ALA A 129 64.23 -30.72 -24.45
C ALA A 129 65.37 -29.90 -23.82
N THR A 130 65.37 -29.74 -22.50
CA THR A 130 66.46 -29.06 -21.78
C THR A 130 67.78 -29.82 -21.90
N TYR A 131 67.77 -31.15 -21.77
CA TYR A 131 68.97 -31.97 -21.95
C TYR A 131 69.49 -31.91 -23.40
N GLY A 132 68.59 -31.99 -24.38
CA GLY A 132 68.92 -31.86 -25.80
C GLY A 132 69.53 -30.49 -26.13
N ALA A 133 68.95 -29.41 -25.58
CA ALA A 133 69.49 -28.06 -25.73
C ALA A 133 70.88 -27.95 -25.11
N TYR A 134 71.08 -28.44 -23.88
CA TYR A 134 72.40 -28.47 -23.24
C TYR A 134 73.44 -29.18 -24.09
N ARG A 135 73.11 -30.35 -24.65
CA ARG A 135 74.04 -31.11 -25.48
C ARG A 135 74.41 -30.39 -26.79
N VAL A 136 73.46 -29.70 -27.40
CA VAL A 136 73.71 -28.88 -28.61
C VAL A 136 74.56 -27.64 -28.31
N PHE A 137 74.49 -27.10 -27.09
CA PHE A 137 75.33 -25.97 -26.68
C PHE A 137 76.71 -26.40 -26.15
N ASP A 138 76.88 -27.63 -25.69
CA ASP A 138 78.14 -28.19 -25.16
C ASP A 138 79.11 -28.70 -26.26
N GLU A 139 78.60 -28.97 -27.47
CA GLU A 139 79.42 -29.41 -28.64
C GLU A 139 79.93 -28.24 -29.52
N ARG A 140 79.99 -27.00 -28.98
CA ARG A 140 80.57 -25.82 -29.66
C ARG A 140 81.73 -25.24 -28.87
#